data_AF-A0A3B1DJB6-F1
#
_entry.id   AF-A0A3B1DJB6-F1
#
_cell.length_a   1.000
_cell.length_b   1.000
_cell.length_c   1.000
_cell.angle_alpha   90.00
_cell.angle_beta   90.00
_cell.angle_gamma   90.00
#
_symmetry.space_group_name_H-M   'P 1'
#
loop_
_entity.id
_entity.type
_entity.pdbx_description
1 polymer ?
#
loop_
_entity_poly.entity_id
_entity_poly.type
_entity_poly.pdbx_seq_one_letter_code
_entity_poly.pdbx_strand_id
1 'polypeptide(L)'
;PQPLPYLDSEYNRSHGGIDITVEASLASADMRTRGMSPVRLSKGSFKDMYWTIGQMLAHHASNGCNMQPGDLLGSGTISGPKRENRGCLLELTWDGDPMGSPPTVAPGTQRTPIKLPTGEERKFLADGDEVILRAYCEREGFRRIGFGECRGIIEPAR
;
A
#
# COMPACT_ATOMS: atom_id res chain seq x y z
N PRO A 1 -8.36 -17.30 -12.80
CA PRO A 1 -8.14 -18.59 -13.52
C PRO A 1 -6.86 -19.23 -13.00
N GLN A 2 -6.64 -20.52 -13.25
CA GLN A 2 -5.37 -21.17 -12.92
C GLN A 2 -4.23 -20.52 -13.73
N PRO A 3 -3.10 -20.11 -13.10
CA PRO A 3 -1.93 -19.60 -13.83
C PRO A 3 -1.30 -20.66 -14.74
N LEU A 4 -0.50 -20.21 -15.72
CA LEU A 4 0.29 -21.10 -16.57
C LEU A 4 1.34 -21.87 -15.74
N PRO A 5 1.79 -23.08 -16.19
CA PRO A 5 2.66 -23.94 -15.39
C PRO A 5 3.95 -23.29 -14.88
N TYR A 6 4.56 -22.37 -15.63
CA TYR A 6 5.81 -21.69 -15.20
C TYR A 6 5.62 -20.69 -14.05
N LEU A 7 4.36 -20.33 -13.73
CA LEU A 7 4.00 -19.45 -12.61
C LEU A 7 3.36 -20.23 -11.46
N ASP A 8 3.34 -21.56 -11.50
CA ASP A 8 2.62 -22.38 -10.54
C ASP A 8 3.48 -23.52 -10.01
N SER A 9 3.42 -23.71 -8.69
CA SER A 9 4.04 -24.84 -8.01
C SER A 9 3.36 -25.07 -6.66
N GLU A 10 3.41 -26.29 -6.16
CA GLU A 10 2.88 -26.62 -4.83
C GLU A 10 3.56 -25.79 -3.73
N TYR A 11 4.88 -25.61 -3.84
CA TYR A 11 5.65 -24.78 -2.93
C TYR A 11 5.17 -23.32 -2.94
N ASN A 12 4.97 -22.72 -4.12
CA ASN A 12 4.49 -21.34 -4.22
C ASN A 12 3.08 -21.17 -3.64
N ARG A 13 2.17 -22.13 -3.87
CA ARG A 13 0.81 -22.07 -3.31
C ARG A 13 0.79 -22.12 -1.78
N SER A 14 1.70 -22.90 -1.19
CA SER A 14 1.75 -23.12 0.26
C SER A 14 2.61 -22.08 1.00
N HIS A 15 3.63 -21.50 0.36
CA HIS A 15 4.64 -20.67 1.03
C HIS A 15 4.89 -19.31 0.37
N GLY A 16 4.29 -19.03 -0.79
CA GLY A 16 4.60 -17.82 -1.57
C GLY A 16 4.03 -16.52 -0.99
N GLY A 17 2.98 -16.61 -0.17
CA GLY A 17 2.40 -15.47 0.54
C GLY A 17 3.22 -15.14 1.78
N ILE A 18 3.59 -13.87 1.95
CA ILE A 18 4.34 -13.40 3.11
C ILE A 18 3.45 -12.48 3.94
N ASP A 19 3.26 -12.82 5.22
CA ASP A 19 2.42 -12.04 6.13
C ASP A 19 3.19 -10.83 6.69
N ILE A 20 3.14 -9.74 5.92
CA ILE A 20 3.73 -8.45 6.27
C ILE A 20 2.58 -7.47 6.44
N THR A 21 2.37 -6.98 7.65
CA THR A 21 1.50 -5.83 7.87
C THR A 21 2.16 -4.58 7.31
N VAL A 22 1.43 -3.79 6.52
CA VAL A 22 1.88 -2.52 5.96
C VAL A 22 0.96 -1.39 6.41
N GLU A 23 1.53 -0.25 6.78
CA GLU A 23 0.78 0.92 7.25
C GLU A 23 1.27 2.18 6.52
N ALA A 24 0.33 3.04 6.15
CA ALA A 24 0.61 4.37 5.60
C ALA A 24 -0.01 5.44 6.50
N SER A 25 0.79 6.44 6.87
CA SER A 25 0.38 7.57 7.71
C SER A 25 0.70 8.91 7.06
N LEU A 26 -0.03 9.94 7.46
CA LEU A 26 0.15 11.31 6.99
C LEU A 26 0.30 12.26 8.18
N ALA A 27 1.22 13.22 8.08
CA ALA A 27 1.27 14.39 8.95
C ALA A 27 1.36 15.65 8.09
N SER A 28 0.37 16.56 8.19
CA SER A 28 0.47 17.86 7.52
C SER A 28 1.51 18.76 8.21
N ALA A 29 1.87 19.87 7.54
CA ALA A 29 2.74 20.87 8.14
C ALA A 29 2.16 21.46 9.45
N ASP A 30 0.85 21.70 9.51
CA ASP A 30 0.18 22.17 10.74
C ASP A 30 0.24 21.12 11.85
N MET A 31 -0.02 19.85 11.53
CA MET A 31 0.10 18.74 12.50
C MET A 31 1.49 18.70 13.12
N ARG A 32 2.55 18.78 12.29
CA ARG A 32 3.93 18.77 12.78
C ARG A 32 4.26 20.01 13.61
N THR A 33 3.81 21.19 13.18
CA THR A 33 4.00 22.46 13.93
C THR A 33 3.34 22.42 15.30
N ARG A 34 2.18 21.77 15.41
CA ARG A 34 1.42 21.59 16.66
C ARG A 34 1.89 20.40 17.51
N GLY A 35 2.97 19.70 17.10
CA GLY A 35 3.46 18.51 17.80
C GLY A 35 2.50 17.31 17.78
N MET A 36 1.59 17.27 16.82
CA MET A 36 0.59 16.20 16.69
C MET A 36 1.21 14.95 16.06
N SER A 37 0.76 13.78 16.50
CA SER A 37 1.17 12.52 15.89
C SER A 37 0.59 12.37 14.47
N PRO A 38 1.31 11.69 13.54
CA PRO A 38 0.78 11.35 12.23
C PRO A 38 -0.52 10.53 12.33
N VAL A 39 -1.45 10.76 11.41
CA VAL A 39 -2.70 10.00 11.33
C VAL A 39 -2.51 8.81 10.40
N ARG A 40 -2.87 7.59 10.84
CA ARG A 40 -2.81 6.41 9.98
C ARG A 40 -3.96 6.44 8.98
N LEU A 41 -3.63 6.44 7.70
CA LEU A 41 -4.59 6.44 6.60
C LEU A 41 -4.97 5.04 6.16
N SER A 42 -4.00 4.12 6.18
CA SER A 42 -4.19 2.75 5.71
C SER A 42 -3.40 1.76 6.56
N LYS A 43 -3.98 0.57 6.73
CA LYS A 43 -3.34 -0.62 7.27
C LYS A 43 -3.75 -1.81 6.41
N GLY A 44 -2.83 -2.43 5.68
CA GLY A 44 -3.08 -3.61 4.84
C GLY A 44 -2.16 -4.77 5.19
N SER A 45 -2.25 -5.87 4.43
CA SER A 45 -1.30 -6.97 4.48
C SER A 45 -0.74 -7.27 3.09
N PHE A 46 0.58 -7.45 3.00
CA PHE A 46 1.24 -7.94 1.78
C PHE A 46 0.77 -9.35 1.39
N LYS A 47 0.22 -10.10 2.35
CA LYS A 47 -0.36 -11.42 2.09
C LYS A 47 -1.56 -11.37 1.13
N ASP A 48 -2.22 -10.22 1.03
CA ASP A 48 -3.36 -10.01 0.13
C ASP A 48 -2.93 -9.79 -1.34
N MET A 49 -1.62 -9.71 -1.62
CA MET A 49 -1.12 -9.60 -2.99
C MET A 49 -1.46 -10.85 -3.81
N TYR A 50 -2.09 -10.63 -4.97
CA TYR A 50 -2.53 -11.72 -5.85
C TYR A 50 -1.37 -12.51 -6.46
N TRP A 51 -0.25 -11.83 -6.76
CA TRP A 51 0.96 -12.45 -7.30
C TRP A 51 2.06 -12.47 -6.23
N THR A 52 2.66 -13.63 -6.02
CA THR A 52 3.76 -13.79 -5.07
C THR A 52 5.05 -13.18 -5.63
N ILE A 53 6.03 -12.92 -4.76
CA ILE A 53 7.37 -12.46 -5.19
C ILE A 53 8.01 -13.45 -6.15
N GLY A 54 7.86 -14.76 -5.88
CA GLY A 54 8.37 -15.81 -6.76
C GLY A 54 7.75 -15.76 -8.16
N GLN A 55 6.44 -15.50 -8.26
CA GLN A 55 5.77 -15.36 -9.55
C GLN A 55 6.18 -14.08 -10.29
N MET A 56 6.28 -12.94 -9.58
CA MET A 56 6.74 -11.69 -10.18
C MET A 56 8.15 -11.84 -10.79
N LEU A 57 9.06 -12.49 -10.07
CA LEU A 57 10.42 -12.74 -10.54
C LEU A 57 10.44 -13.73 -11.71
N ALA A 58 9.72 -14.85 -11.62
CA ALA A 58 9.65 -15.84 -12.68
C ALA A 58 9.08 -15.26 -13.98
N HIS A 59 8.06 -14.39 -13.87
CA HIS A 59 7.48 -13.70 -15.01
C HIS A 59 8.46 -12.69 -15.62
N HIS A 60 9.15 -11.89 -14.79
CA HIS A 60 10.12 -10.91 -15.29
C HIS A 60 11.22 -11.60 -16.12
N ALA A 61 11.75 -12.73 -15.65
CA ALA A 61 12.82 -13.44 -16.32
C ALA A 61 12.36 -14.32 -17.51
N SER A 62 11.05 -14.50 -17.74
CA SER A 62 10.55 -15.54 -18.64
C SER A 62 10.88 -15.30 -20.12
N ASN A 63 11.21 -14.07 -20.50
CA ASN A 63 11.60 -13.71 -21.87
C ASN A 63 13.13 -13.59 -22.06
N GLY A 64 13.93 -13.97 -21.07
CA GLY A 64 15.39 -13.81 -21.07
C GLY A 64 15.89 -12.47 -20.52
N CYS A 65 15.02 -11.64 -19.92
CA CYS A 65 15.45 -10.45 -19.17
C CYS A 65 16.43 -10.85 -18.05
N ASN A 66 17.59 -10.21 -18.01
CA ASN A 66 18.67 -10.54 -17.10
C ASN A 66 18.58 -9.75 -15.78
N MET A 67 18.21 -10.42 -14.70
CA MET A 67 18.23 -9.84 -13.35
C MET A 67 19.65 -9.64 -12.84
N GLN A 68 19.92 -8.52 -12.20
CA GLN A 68 21.22 -8.18 -11.61
C GLN A 68 21.13 -8.06 -10.08
N PRO A 69 22.23 -8.36 -9.36
CA PRO A 69 22.32 -8.03 -7.94
C PRO A 69 22.09 -6.54 -7.70
N GLY A 70 21.16 -6.22 -6.81
CA GLY A 70 20.77 -4.83 -6.50
C GLY A 70 19.53 -4.34 -7.25
N ASP A 71 18.98 -5.11 -8.19
CA ASP A 71 17.70 -4.77 -8.83
C ASP A 71 16.57 -4.69 -7.80
N LEU A 72 15.69 -3.71 -7.98
CA LEU A 72 14.52 -3.48 -7.13
C LEU A 72 13.23 -3.72 -7.92
N LEU A 73 12.41 -4.67 -7.47
CA LEU A 73 11.09 -4.94 -8.03
C LEU A 73 10.02 -4.43 -7.08
N GLY A 74 9.19 -3.51 -7.58
CA GLY A 74 8.01 -3.04 -6.85
C GLY A 74 6.88 -4.07 -6.92
N SER A 75 6.17 -4.28 -5.82
CA SER A 75 4.99 -5.16 -5.78
C SER A 75 3.78 -4.59 -6.53
N GLY A 76 3.80 -3.28 -6.81
CA GLY A 76 2.59 -2.49 -7.04
C GLY A 76 1.94 -2.05 -5.72
N THR A 77 0.88 -1.25 -5.83
CA THR A 77 0.12 -0.75 -4.69
C THR A 77 -0.52 -1.91 -3.91
N ILE A 78 -0.28 -1.98 -2.60
CA ILE A 78 -0.86 -3.00 -1.72
C ILE A 78 -2.22 -2.48 -1.22
N SER A 79 -3.30 -3.08 -1.74
CA SER A 79 -4.68 -2.73 -1.38
C SER A 79 -5.45 -3.97 -0.95
N GLY A 80 -6.07 -3.91 0.23
CA GLY A 80 -7.01 -4.91 0.71
C GLY A 80 -8.47 -4.59 0.31
N PRO A 81 -9.42 -5.47 0.64
CA PRO A 81 -10.82 -5.34 0.22
C PRO A 81 -11.57 -4.22 0.94
N LYS A 82 -11.14 -3.79 2.13
CA LYS A 82 -11.81 -2.73 2.89
C LYS A 82 -11.19 -1.37 2.62
N ARG A 83 -11.97 -0.30 2.83
CA ARG A 83 -11.52 1.08 2.58
C ARG A 83 -10.26 1.43 3.36
N GLU A 84 -10.18 1.02 4.62
CA GLU A 84 -9.04 1.23 5.51
C GLU A 84 -7.79 0.41 5.14
N ASN A 85 -7.89 -0.49 4.16
CA ASN A 85 -6.78 -1.29 3.63
C ASN A 85 -6.33 -0.81 2.24
N ARG A 86 -6.88 0.28 1.69
CA ARG A 86 -6.53 0.80 0.36
C ARG A 86 -5.15 1.45 0.36
N GLY A 87 -4.34 1.20 -0.67
CA GLY A 87 -2.92 1.53 -0.67
C GLY A 87 -2.56 2.92 -1.21
N CYS A 88 -3.49 3.67 -1.78
CA CYS A 88 -3.24 5.05 -2.20
C CYS A 88 -4.41 6.02 -1.97
N LEU A 89 -4.12 7.32 -1.99
CA LEU A 89 -5.13 8.39 -1.82
C LEU A 89 -6.17 8.38 -2.93
N LEU A 90 -5.79 7.96 -4.15
CA LEU A 90 -6.73 7.80 -5.26
C LEU A 90 -7.87 6.85 -4.86
N GLU A 91 -7.52 5.71 -4.28
CA GLU A 91 -8.45 4.69 -3.80
C GLU A 91 -9.19 5.15 -2.53
N LEU A 92 -8.49 5.74 -1.56
CA LEU A 92 -9.07 6.17 -0.27
C LEU A 92 -10.12 7.28 -0.41
N THR A 93 -10.08 8.05 -1.49
CA THR A 93 -10.92 9.24 -1.67
C THR A 93 -11.99 9.07 -2.74
N TRP A 94 -12.14 7.86 -3.31
CA TRP A 94 -13.21 7.58 -4.26
C TRP A 94 -14.59 7.73 -3.58
N ASP A 95 -15.54 8.34 -4.28
CA ASP A 95 -16.96 8.24 -3.92
C ASP A 95 -17.52 6.90 -4.41
N GLY A 96 -18.32 6.25 -3.53
CA GLY A 96 -18.78 4.88 -3.72
C GLY A 96 -17.79 3.82 -3.23
N ASP A 97 -18.11 2.56 -3.50
CA ASP A 97 -17.26 1.41 -3.27
C ASP A 97 -17.06 0.63 -4.59
N PRO A 98 -16.11 1.05 -5.44
CA PRO A 98 -15.82 0.35 -6.69
C PRO A 98 -15.32 -1.09 -6.47
N MET A 99 -14.87 -1.42 -5.25
CA MET A 99 -14.42 -2.76 -4.85
C MET A 99 -15.49 -3.53 -4.06
N GLY A 100 -16.67 -2.93 -3.84
CA GLY A 100 -17.82 -3.56 -3.21
C GLY A 100 -18.50 -4.59 -4.11
N SER A 101 -19.45 -5.34 -3.55
CA SER A 101 -20.28 -6.30 -4.29
C SER A 101 -21.77 -6.09 -3.95
N PRO A 102 -22.56 -5.47 -4.85
CA PRO A 102 -22.18 -4.99 -6.18
C PRO A 102 -21.31 -3.72 -6.11
N PRO A 103 -20.43 -3.49 -7.10
CA PRO A 103 -19.65 -2.26 -7.18
C PRO A 103 -20.58 -1.05 -7.24
N THR A 104 -20.34 -0.05 -6.39
CA THR A 104 -21.05 1.23 -6.46
C THR A 104 -20.08 2.29 -6.96
N VAL A 105 -20.29 2.74 -8.19
CA VAL A 105 -19.55 3.85 -8.77
C VAL A 105 -20.56 4.95 -9.05
N ALA A 106 -20.36 6.13 -8.47
CA ALA A 106 -21.13 7.32 -8.84
C ALA A 106 -20.44 7.98 -10.06
N PRO A 107 -21.04 8.00 -11.26
CA PRO A 107 -20.51 8.79 -12.37
C PRO A 107 -20.53 10.28 -12.00
N GLY A 108 -19.43 10.99 -12.22
CA GLY A 108 -19.32 12.43 -11.86
C GLY A 108 -18.50 12.73 -10.60
N THR A 109 -17.32 12.11 -10.48
CA THR A 109 -16.05 12.57 -9.86
C THR A 109 -16.07 13.47 -8.62
N GLN A 110 -17.05 13.35 -7.73
CA GLN A 110 -16.84 13.81 -6.37
C GLN A 110 -15.94 12.79 -5.63
N ARG A 111 -15.05 13.32 -4.79
CA ARG A 111 -14.11 12.53 -3.98
C ARG A 111 -14.40 12.84 -2.53
N THR A 112 -14.61 11.83 -1.71
CA THR A 112 -14.77 11.97 -0.26
C THR A 112 -13.41 12.34 0.31
N PRO A 113 -13.21 13.57 0.80
CA PRO A 113 -11.95 13.98 1.38
C PRO A 113 -11.70 13.25 2.70
N ILE A 114 -10.42 13.02 2.99
CA ILE A 114 -9.95 12.61 4.30
C ILE A 114 -9.88 13.85 5.18
N LYS A 115 -10.53 13.82 6.34
CA LYS A 115 -10.45 14.88 7.35
C LYS A 115 -9.25 14.64 8.26
N LEU A 116 -8.38 15.64 8.35
CA LEU A 116 -7.25 15.65 9.27
C LEU A 116 -7.67 16.23 10.63
N PRO A 117 -6.98 15.89 11.73
CA PRO A 117 -7.34 16.35 13.07
C PRO A 117 -7.13 17.86 13.28
N THR A 118 -6.47 18.53 12.34
CA THR A 118 -6.30 19.99 12.28
C THR A 118 -7.52 20.71 11.66
N GLY A 119 -8.48 19.97 11.10
CA GLY A 119 -9.60 20.51 10.32
C GLY A 119 -9.31 20.63 8.83
N GLU A 120 -8.06 20.38 8.41
CA GLU A 120 -7.69 20.29 7.00
C GLU A 120 -8.34 19.08 6.33
N GLU A 121 -8.52 19.16 5.02
CA GLU A 121 -9.02 18.06 4.20
C GLU A 121 -8.00 17.66 3.13
N ARG A 122 -7.97 16.37 2.77
CA ARG A 122 -7.11 15.83 1.71
C ARG A 122 -7.87 14.95 0.73
N LYS A 123 -7.73 15.26 -0.55
CA LYS A 123 -8.08 14.36 -1.66
C LYS A 123 -6.81 13.72 -2.26
N PHE A 124 -5.76 14.51 -2.35
CA PHE A 124 -4.39 14.12 -2.69
C PHE A 124 -3.44 14.83 -1.72
N LEU A 125 -2.14 14.57 -1.86
CA LEU A 125 -1.11 15.24 -1.07
C LEU A 125 -1.08 16.74 -1.40
N ALA A 126 -0.81 17.53 -0.38
CA ALA A 126 -0.51 18.95 -0.48
C ALA A 126 0.96 19.22 -0.13
N ASP A 127 1.48 20.38 -0.53
CA ASP A 127 2.81 20.82 -0.14
C ASP A 127 2.95 20.83 1.38
N GLY A 128 4.09 20.35 1.87
CA GLY A 128 4.39 20.19 3.28
C GLY A 128 3.80 18.93 3.93
N ASP A 129 3.01 18.11 3.24
CA ASP A 129 2.58 16.82 3.78
C ASP A 129 3.76 15.86 3.93
N GLU A 130 3.88 15.20 5.09
CA GLU A 130 4.82 14.10 5.32
C GLU A 130 4.07 12.76 5.23
N VAL A 131 4.51 11.89 4.31
CA VAL A 131 4.03 10.51 4.19
C VAL A 131 4.99 9.60 4.92
N ILE A 132 4.48 8.71 5.77
CA ILE A 132 5.28 7.70 6.49
C ILE A 132 4.71 6.31 6.24
N LEU A 133 5.53 5.44 5.64
CA LEU A 133 5.25 4.02 5.45
C LEU A 133 5.98 3.20 6.50
N ARG A 134 5.28 2.22 7.07
CA ARG A 134 5.82 1.24 8.03
C ARG A 134 5.42 -0.16 7.61
N ALA A 135 6.28 -1.13 7.88
CA ALA A 135 5.96 -2.53 7.67
C ALA A 135 6.55 -3.40 8.79
N TYR A 136 5.85 -4.49 9.11
CA TYR A 136 6.32 -5.47 10.09
C TYR A 136 5.68 -6.85 9.90
N CYS A 137 6.42 -7.88 10.29
CA CYS A 137 5.90 -9.22 10.50
C CYS A 137 5.70 -9.45 11.99
N GLU A 138 4.56 -10.02 12.38
CA GLU A 138 4.29 -10.37 13.77
C GLU A 138 3.57 -11.72 13.87
N ARG A 139 3.85 -12.45 14.95
CA ARG A 139 3.20 -13.70 15.31
C ARG A 139 3.24 -13.86 16.82
N GLU A 140 2.14 -14.33 17.40
CA GLU A 140 2.05 -14.57 18.84
C GLU A 140 3.19 -15.47 19.33
N GLY A 141 3.80 -15.12 20.46
CA GLY A 141 4.94 -15.84 21.02
C GLY A 141 6.30 -15.53 20.37
N PHE A 142 6.35 -14.74 19.28
CA PHE A 142 7.58 -14.35 18.60
C PHE A 142 7.83 -12.84 18.69
N ARG A 143 9.09 -12.43 18.58
CA ARG A 143 9.45 -11.01 18.46
C ARG A 143 9.00 -10.49 17.09
N ARG A 144 8.45 -9.27 17.07
CA ARG A 144 8.12 -8.55 15.83
C ARG A 144 9.40 -8.26 15.04
N ILE A 145 9.33 -8.44 13.73
CA ILE A 145 10.39 -8.07 12.77
C ILE A 145 9.90 -6.84 12.00
N GLY A 146 10.55 -5.70 12.20
CA GLY A 146 10.18 -4.43 11.57
C GLY A 146 11.09 -4.02 10.43
N PHE A 147 10.55 -3.26 9.47
CA PHE A 147 11.29 -2.70 8.34
C PHE A 147 11.81 -1.27 8.58
N GLY A 148 11.55 -0.71 9.76
CA GLY A 148 11.78 0.71 10.03
C GLY A 148 10.73 1.59 9.35
N GLU A 149 11.14 2.78 8.90
CA GLU A 149 10.25 3.77 8.29
C GLU A 149 10.79 4.22 6.94
N CYS A 150 9.91 4.31 5.95
CA CYS A 150 10.15 5.02 4.71
C CYS A 150 9.29 6.28 4.73
N ARG A 151 9.92 7.46 4.77
CA ARG A 151 9.23 8.75 4.94
C ARG A 151 9.72 9.80 3.96
N GLY A 152 8.85 10.74 3.60
CA GLY A 152 9.18 11.86 2.74
C GLY A 152 8.20 13.03 2.91
N ILE A 153 8.71 14.24 2.81
CA ILE A 153 7.93 15.49 2.81
C ILE A 153 7.75 15.96 1.37
N ILE A 154 6.54 16.36 1.02
CA ILE A 154 6.24 16.96 -0.28
C ILE A 154 6.71 18.41 -0.29
N GLU A 155 7.64 18.75 -1.17
CA GLU A 155 8.07 20.13 -1.40
C GLU A 155 7.22 20.79 -2.48
N PRO A 156 7.04 22.12 -2.44
CA PRO A 156 6.40 22.86 -3.52
C PRO A 156 7.06 22.61 -4.88
N ALA A 157 6.26 22.68 -5.94
CA ALA A 157 6.76 22.66 -7.30
C ALA A 157 7.73 23.84 -7.57
N ARG A 158 8.68 23.63 -8.48
CA ARG A 158 9.64 24.65 -8.90
C ARG A 158 9.06 25.63 -9.91
#